data_AF-A0A832UYS2-F1
#
_entry.id   AF-A0A832UYS2-F1
#
_cell.length_a   1.000
_cell.length_b   1.000
_cell.length_c   1.000
_cell.angle_alpha   90.00
_cell.angle_beta   90.00
_cell.angle_gamma   90.00
#
_symmetry.space_group_name_H-M   'P 1'
#
loop_
_entity.id
_entity.type
_entity.pdbx_description
1 polymer ?
#
loop_
_entity_poly.entity_id
_entity_poly.type
_entity_poly.pdbx_seq_one_letter_code
_entity_poly.pdbx_strand_id
1 'polypeptide(L)'
;MGKKNKTKKIRGLKIDFISAQAFVGMTLDKKLAHILKKVKEDHIVVLNESLDFMEEAKLVTSTMEGIDENFKGIEFFTLPRKGNSAIEFVAKSFEKVTGKQMARAGLTLVGPASIIKKIKRDPQAFSVSAEI
;
A
#
# COMPACT_ATOMS: atom_id res chain seq x y z
N MET A 1 -40.18 -9.92 10.63
CA MET A 1 -38.85 -10.49 10.96
C MET A 1 -37.94 -10.47 9.73
N GLY A 2 -36.97 -9.57 9.66
CA GLY A 2 -35.98 -9.52 8.58
C GLY A 2 -34.86 -10.55 8.80
N LYS A 3 -34.69 -11.47 7.84
CA LYS A 3 -33.60 -12.46 7.85
C LYS A 3 -32.25 -11.73 7.74
N LYS A 4 -31.48 -11.71 8.83
CA LYS A 4 -30.07 -11.30 8.82
C LYS A 4 -29.28 -12.32 8.00
N ASN A 5 -28.92 -11.96 6.76
CA ASN A 5 -27.92 -12.70 5.99
C ASN A 5 -26.57 -12.53 6.68
N LYS A 6 -26.22 -13.47 7.56
CA LYS A 6 -24.87 -13.63 8.08
C LYS A 6 -23.98 -14.07 6.91
N THR A 7 -23.28 -13.11 6.30
CA THR A 7 -22.20 -13.39 5.35
C THR A 7 -21.21 -14.33 6.03
N LYS A 8 -21.08 -15.53 5.47
CA LYS A 8 -20.14 -16.56 5.91
C LYS A 8 -18.73 -15.96 5.89
N LYS A 9 -18.09 -15.80 7.06
CA LYS A 9 -16.71 -15.28 7.18
C LYS A 9 -15.81 -16.22 6.38
N ILE A 10 -15.34 -15.78 5.21
CA ILE A 10 -14.41 -16.54 4.38
C ILE A 10 -13.14 -16.68 5.21
N ARG A 11 -12.75 -17.90 5.58
CA ARG A 11 -11.44 -18.18 6.16
C ARG A 11 -10.45 -18.19 5.01
N GLY A 12 -9.91 -17.03 4.68
CA GLY A 12 -9.02 -16.86 3.54
C GLY A 12 -8.31 -15.53 3.59
N LEU A 13 -7.09 -15.52 3.08
CA LEU A 13 -6.30 -14.31 2.93
C LEU A 13 -6.84 -13.53 1.74
N LYS A 14 -7.10 -12.23 1.93
CA LYS A 14 -7.48 -11.35 0.83
C LYS A 14 -6.28 -10.55 0.39
N ILE A 15 -6.01 -10.60 -0.91
CA ILE A 15 -4.91 -9.86 -1.54
C ILE A 15 -5.49 -9.02 -2.68
N ASP A 16 -5.34 -7.71 -2.58
CA ASP A 16 -5.78 -6.74 -3.57
C ASP A 16 -4.59 -6.28 -4.41
N PHE A 17 -4.67 -6.49 -5.73
CA PHE A 17 -3.69 -5.95 -6.68
C PHE A 17 -4.25 -4.66 -7.29
N ILE A 18 -3.59 -3.53 -7.05
CA ILE A 18 -4.04 -2.21 -7.47
C ILE A 18 -3.03 -1.62 -8.45
N SER A 19 -3.51 -1.28 -9.65
CA SER A 19 -2.73 -0.56 -10.65
C SER A 19 -2.50 0.89 -10.22
N ALA A 20 -1.33 1.46 -10.51
CA ALA A 20 -1.04 2.87 -10.28
C ALA A 20 -2.06 3.82 -10.95
N GLN A 21 -2.70 3.37 -12.04
CA GLN A 21 -3.77 4.13 -12.71
C GLN A 21 -4.96 4.43 -11.80
N ALA A 22 -5.23 3.58 -10.81
CA ALA A 22 -6.31 3.78 -9.85
C ALA A 22 -6.11 5.04 -8.98
N PHE A 23 -4.88 5.56 -8.89
CA PHE A 23 -4.54 6.73 -8.07
C PHE A 23 -4.23 7.99 -8.90
N VAL A 24 -4.31 7.91 -10.23
CA VAL A 24 -4.07 9.07 -11.09
C VAL A 24 -5.07 10.18 -10.74
N GLY A 25 -4.55 11.37 -10.46
CA GLY A 25 -5.36 12.53 -10.05
C GLY A 25 -5.78 12.55 -8.58
N MET A 26 -5.42 11.53 -7.79
CA MET A 26 -5.58 11.58 -6.33
C MET A 26 -4.46 12.38 -5.67
N THR A 27 -4.78 13.04 -4.57
CA THR A 27 -3.77 13.57 -3.66
C THR A 27 -3.11 12.42 -2.90
N LEU A 28 -1.91 12.67 -2.35
CA LEU A 28 -1.21 11.70 -1.49
C LEU A 28 -2.12 11.17 -0.37
N ASP A 29 -2.78 12.07 0.37
CA ASP A 29 -3.64 11.68 1.49
C ASP A 29 -4.80 10.78 1.04
N LYS A 30 -5.40 11.02 -0.13
CA LYS A 30 -6.48 10.18 -0.67
C LYS A 30 -5.97 8.80 -1.07
N LYS A 31 -4.80 8.73 -1.71
CA LYS A 31 -4.13 7.46 -2.07
C LYS A 31 -3.85 6.64 -0.82
N LEU A 32 -3.22 7.24 0.21
CA LEU A 32 -2.88 6.56 1.46
C LEU A 32 -4.12 6.15 2.26
N ALA A 33 -5.14 7.00 2.34
CA ALA A 33 -6.40 6.66 2.99
C ALA A 33 -7.08 5.47 2.32
N HIS A 34 -7.02 5.37 0.99
CA HIS A 34 -7.56 4.21 0.26
C HIS A 34 -6.83 2.91 0.61
N ILE A 35 -5.49 2.95 0.67
CA ILE A 35 -4.65 1.80 1.05
C ILE A 35 -4.95 1.39 2.49
N LEU A 36 -4.86 2.33 3.44
CA LEU A 36 -5.08 2.06 4.86
C LEU A 36 -6.48 1.55 5.16
N LYS A 37 -7.51 2.02 4.42
CA LYS A 37 -8.87 1.49 4.55
C LYS A 37 -8.91 -0.01 4.25
N LYS A 38 -8.34 -0.46 3.13
CA LYS A 38 -8.28 -1.88 2.76
C LYS A 38 -7.49 -2.69 3.78
N VAL A 39 -6.37 -2.17 4.24
CA VAL A 39 -5.51 -2.84 5.23
C VAL A 39 -6.23 -3.01 6.58
N LYS A 40 -7.01 -2.02 7.01
CA LYS A 40 -7.88 -2.11 8.20
C LYS A 40 -9.02 -3.12 8.05
N GLU A 41 -9.39 -3.48 6.83
CA GLU A 41 -10.38 -4.52 6.52
C GLU A 41 -9.75 -5.93 6.39
N ASP A 42 -8.50 -6.09 6.86
CA ASP A 42 -7.68 -7.31 6.79
C ASP A 42 -7.20 -7.69 5.37
N HIS A 43 -7.09 -6.73 4.46
CA HIS A 43 -6.56 -6.98 3.11
C HIS A 43 -5.05 -6.71 3.05
N ILE A 44 -4.32 -7.60 2.38
CA ILE A 44 -2.97 -7.29 1.89
C ILE A 44 -3.12 -6.56 0.56
N VAL A 45 -2.51 -5.40 0.41
CA VAL A 45 -2.55 -4.56 -0.77
C VAL A 45 -1.21 -4.62 -1.50
N VAL A 46 -1.25 -4.89 -2.80
CA VAL A 46 -0.10 -4.87 -3.70
C VAL A 46 -0.33 -3.79 -4.76
N LEU A 47 0.59 -2.83 -4.84
CA LEU A 47 0.57 -1.73 -5.78
C LEU A 47 1.55 -2.02 -6.92
N ASN A 48 1.13 -1.78 -8.16
CA ASN A 48 2.04 -1.71 -9.32
C ASN A 48 2.70 -0.33 -9.42
N GLU A 49 3.19 0.17 -8.29
CA GLU A 49 3.84 1.47 -8.13
C GLU A 49 4.80 1.38 -6.95
N SER A 50 5.92 2.12 -6.98
CA SER A 50 6.76 2.32 -5.80
C SER A 50 6.36 3.56 -5.02
N LEU A 51 6.34 3.43 -3.69
CA LEU A 51 6.26 4.58 -2.79
C LEU A 51 7.64 5.27 -2.69
N ASP A 52 7.66 6.59 -2.73
CA ASP A 52 8.88 7.33 -2.38
C ASP A 52 9.01 7.49 -0.86
N PHE A 53 10.16 8.01 -0.43
CA PHE A 53 10.44 8.25 0.99
C PHE A 53 9.38 9.09 1.71
N MET A 54 8.81 10.10 1.05
CA MET A 54 7.79 10.97 1.64
C MET A 54 6.46 10.23 1.78
N GLU A 55 6.07 9.45 0.76
CA GLU A 55 4.89 8.60 0.82
C GLU A 55 5.02 7.52 1.89
N GLU A 56 6.17 6.86 1.97
CA GLU A 56 6.45 5.83 2.99
C GLU A 56 6.40 6.43 4.40
N ALA A 57 7.04 7.57 4.63
CA ALA A 57 7.00 8.28 5.91
C ALA A 57 5.56 8.65 6.28
N LYS A 58 4.79 9.22 5.33
CA LYS A 58 3.40 9.59 5.57
C LYS A 58 2.51 8.36 5.83
N LEU A 59 2.74 7.24 5.13
CA LEU A 59 2.03 5.99 5.37
C LEU A 59 2.26 5.49 6.80
N VAL A 60 3.51 5.52 7.28
CA VAL A 60 3.86 5.15 8.66
C VAL A 60 3.19 6.10 9.66
N THR A 61 3.29 7.41 9.45
CA THR A 61 2.66 8.41 10.34
C THR A 61 1.14 8.21 10.42
N SER A 62 0.46 8.12 9.28
CA SER A 62 -1.00 7.92 9.25
C SER A 62 -1.42 6.55 9.76
N THR A 63 -0.53 5.55 9.71
CA THR A 63 -0.74 4.28 10.40
C THR A 63 -0.75 4.50 11.90
N MET A 64 0.27 5.14 12.46
CA MET A 64 0.38 5.39 13.91
C MET A 64 -0.81 6.18 14.46
N GLU A 65 -1.25 7.21 13.73
CA GLU A 65 -2.46 7.99 14.07
C GLU A 65 -3.74 7.15 14.08
N GLY A 66 -3.77 6.08 13.27
CA GLY A 66 -4.94 5.24 13.07
C GLY A 66 -4.94 3.93 13.86
N ILE A 67 -3.92 3.67 14.69
CA ILE A 67 -3.82 2.46 15.54
C ILE A 67 -4.88 2.48 16.63
N ASP A 68 -5.54 1.33 16.84
CA ASP A 68 -6.55 1.14 17.87
C ASP A 68 -6.55 -0.32 18.41
N GLU A 69 -7.62 -0.71 19.09
CA GLU A 69 -7.77 -2.07 19.62
C GLU A 69 -7.80 -3.16 18.53
N ASN A 70 -8.32 -2.83 17.34
CA ASN A 70 -8.51 -3.75 16.22
C ASN A 70 -7.39 -3.63 15.17
N PHE A 71 -6.82 -2.44 14.99
CA PHE A 71 -5.75 -2.18 14.03
C PHE A 71 -4.42 -1.89 14.72
N LYS A 72 -3.49 -2.84 14.64
CA LYS A 72 -2.18 -2.75 15.32
C LYS A 72 -1.06 -2.13 14.50
N GLY A 73 -1.34 -1.81 13.24
CA GLY A 73 -0.39 -1.22 12.31
C GLY A 73 -0.23 -2.03 11.03
N ILE A 74 0.83 -1.73 10.29
CA ILE A 74 1.11 -2.32 8.99
C ILE A 74 2.51 -2.95 8.95
N GLU A 75 2.67 -3.89 8.04
CA GLU A 75 3.95 -4.28 7.48
C GLU A 75 3.95 -3.87 6.01
N PHE A 76 5.06 -3.31 5.53
CA PHE A 76 5.17 -2.89 4.13
C PHE A 76 6.58 -3.09 3.56
N PHE A 77 6.64 -3.19 2.24
CA PHE A 77 7.90 -3.24 1.50
C PHE A 77 7.72 -2.69 0.08
N THR A 78 8.68 -1.90 -0.37
CA THR A 78 8.74 -1.36 -1.74
C THR A 78 9.93 -1.94 -2.48
N LEU A 79 9.67 -2.52 -3.65
CA LEU A 79 10.65 -2.94 -4.65
C LEU A 79 10.64 -1.92 -5.81
N PRO A 80 11.54 -0.92 -5.80
CA PRO A 80 11.60 0.05 -6.89
C PRO A 80 12.11 -0.61 -8.16
N ARG A 81 11.48 -0.28 -9.31
CA ARG A 81 12.04 -0.66 -10.61
C ARG A 81 13.13 0.35 -10.95
N LYS A 82 14.36 -0.12 -11.22
CA LYS A 82 15.44 0.76 -11.70
C LYS A 82 15.00 1.42 -13.02
N GLY A 83 14.63 2.69 -12.96
CA GLY A 83 14.28 3.51 -14.10
C GLY A 83 15.49 4.23 -14.70
N ASN A 84 15.36 4.76 -15.91
CA ASN A 84 16.33 5.70 -16.45
C ASN A 84 16.30 6.98 -15.59
N SER A 85 17.43 7.30 -14.95
CA SER A 85 17.58 8.42 -14.00
C SER A 85 17.04 9.77 -14.53
N ALA A 86 17.11 10.02 -15.84
CA ALA A 86 16.58 11.22 -16.46
C ALA A 86 15.04 11.34 -16.38
N ILE A 87 14.31 10.23 -16.51
CA ILE A 87 12.84 10.22 -16.47
C ILE A 87 12.35 10.48 -15.04
N GLU A 88 13.01 9.88 -14.04
CA GLU A 88 12.73 10.13 -12.62
C GLU A 88 13.00 11.59 -12.22
N PHE A 89 14.05 12.20 -12.76
CA PHE A 89 14.37 13.61 -12.47
C PHE A 89 13.28 14.56 -13.00
N VAL A 90 12.79 14.32 -14.22
CA VAL A 90 11.70 15.10 -14.82
C VAL A 90 10.39 14.90 -14.04
N ALA A 91 10.05 13.65 -13.70
CA ALA A 91 8.86 13.35 -12.90
C ALA A 91 8.89 14.09 -11.55
N LYS A 92 10.00 14.02 -10.80
CA LYS A 92 10.16 14.74 -9.52
C LYS A 92 10.04 16.26 -9.66
N SER A 93 10.56 16.82 -10.76
CA SER A 93 10.47 18.26 -11.02
C SER A 93 9.03 18.69 -11.32
N PHE A 94 8.30 17.86 -12.07
CA PHE A 94 6.89 18.10 -12.37
C PHE A 94 5.98 17.97 -11.15
N GLU A 95 6.24 16.97 -10.28
CA GLU A 95 5.52 16.79 -9.01
C GLU A 95 5.67 18.01 -8.09
N LYS A 96 6.89 18.56 -7.97
CA LYS A 96 7.13 19.78 -7.17
C LYS A 96 6.38 21.00 -7.69
N VAL A 97 6.26 21.14 -9.01
CA VAL A 97 5.58 22.29 -9.63
C VAL A 97 4.06 22.15 -9.58
N THR A 98 3.55 20.95 -9.85
CA THR A 98 2.11 20.72 -10.03
C THR A 98 1.40 20.17 -8.80
N GLY A 99 2.14 19.66 -7.81
CA GLY A 99 1.61 18.96 -6.64
C GLY A 99 0.91 17.63 -6.98
N LYS A 100 0.94 17.19 -8.25
CA LYS A 100 0.32 15.95 -8.70
C LYS A 100 1.37 14.85 -8.74
N GLN A 101 1.15 13.80 -7.97
CA GLN A 101 2.04 12.64 -7.97
C GLN A 101 1.95 11.87 -9.29
N MET A 102 3.11 11.50 -9.82
CA MET A 102 3.24 10.60 -10.95
C MET A 102 3.56 9.21 -10.45
N ALA A 103 2.91 8.22 -11.06
CA ALA A 103 3.18 6.82 -10.76
C ALA A 103 4.65 6.48 -11.01
N ARG A 104 5.35 6.00 -9.97
CA ARG A 104 6.72 5.50 -10.10
C ARG A 104 6.72 4.01 -10.38
N ALA A 105 7.58 3.58 -11.29
CA ALA A 105 7.68 2.17 -11.65
C ALA A 105 8.23 1.34 -10.47
N GLY A 106 7.48 0.32 -10.05
CA GLY A 106 7.88 -0.55 -8.96
C GLY A 106 6.73 -1.39 -8.46
N LEU A 107 6.98 -2.12 -7.38
CA LEU A 107 5.98 -2.87 -6.64
C LEU A 107 6.03 -2.47 -5.17
N THR A 108 4.88 -2.19 -4.57
CA THR A 108 4.79 -2.01 -3.12
C THR A 108 3.78 -2.98 -2.55
N LEU A 109 4.10 -3.65 -1.45
CA LEU A 109 3.16 -4.40 -0.65
C LEU A 109 2.92 -3.69 0.68
N VAL A 110 1.67 -3.60 1.10
CA VAL A 110 1.24 -3.10 2.40
C VAL A 110 0.19 -4.05 2.95
N GLY A 111 0.33 -4.52 4.18
CA GLY A 111 -0.71 -5.33 4.82
C GLY A 111 -0.72 -5.17 6.33
N PRO A 112 -1.72 -5.74 7.00
CA PRO A 112 -1.89 -5.54 8.43
C PRO A 112 -0.87 -6.37 9.21
N ALA A 113 -0.28 -5.76 10.25
CA ALA A 113 0.75 -6.39 11.07
C ALA A 113 0.23 -7.62 11.85
N SER A 114 -1.09 -7.74 12.03
CA SER A 114 -1.73 -8.92 12.62
C SER A 114 -1.62 -10.17 11.74
N ILE A 115 -1.56 -9.99 10.42
CA ILE A 115 -1.59 -11.08 9.42
C ILE A 115 -0.21 -11.35 8.85
N ILE A 116 0.57 -10.30 8.54
CA ILE A 116 1.92 -10.46 7.98
C ILE A 116 2.88 -10.91 9.08
N LYS A 117 3.52 -12.06 8.90
CA LYS A 117 4.53 -12.60 9.82
C LYS A 117 5.95 -12.23 9.42
N LYS A 118 6.23 -12.28 8.12
CA LYS A 118 7.58 -12.05 7.60
C LYS A 118 7.54 -11.59 6.16
N ILE A 119 8.38 -10.61 5.85
CA ILE A 119 8.74 -10.22 4.48
C ILE A 119 10.21 -10.57 4.29
N LYS A 120 10.51 -11.57 3.43
CA LYS A 120 11.88 -11.88 3.00
C LYS A 120 12.19 -11.04 1.76
N ARG A 121 13.35 -10.39 1.77
CA ARG A 121 13.77 -9.42 0.76
C ARG A 121 14.95 -9.97 -0.02
N ASP A 122 14.84 -9.94 -1.34
CA ASP A 122 15.90 -10.26 -2.29
C ASP A 122 16.14 -9.02 -3.19
N PRO A 123 17.29 -8.91 -3.89
CA PRO A 123 17.61 -7.71 -4.66
C PRO A 123 16.59 -7.33 -5.74
N GLN A 124 15.84 -8.31 -6.26
CA GLN A 124 14.86 -8.15 -7.36
C GLN A 124 13.51 -8.81 -7.05
N ALA A 125 13.29 -9.25 -5.81
CA ALA A 125 12.08 -9.97 -5.42
C ALA A 125 11.84 -9.82 -3.91
N PHE A 126 10.63 -10.14 -3.48
CA PHE A 126 10.33 -10.35 -2.07
C PHE A 126 9.27 -11.44 -1.93
N SER A 127 9.25 -12.12 -0.80
CA SER A 127 8.23 -13.12 -0.46
C SER A 127 7.60 -12.79 0.89
N VAL A 128 6.29 -12.99 1.00
CA VAL A 128 5.54 -12.71 2.23
C VAL A 128 4.96 -14.00 2.80
N SER A 129 5.14 -14.18 4.11
CA SER A 129 4.47 -15.22 4.90
C SER A 129 3.38 -14.57 5.74
N ALA A 130 2.15 -15.10 5.64
CA ALA A 130 0.97 -14.58 6.31
C ALA A 130 0.17 -15.70 6.98
N GLU A 131 -0.53 -15.38 8.07
CA GLU A 131 -1.35 -16.31 8.86
C GLU A 131 -2.72 -15.68 9.20
N ILE A 132 -3.76 -16.50 9.32
CA ILE A 132 -5.16 -16.08 9.49
C ILE A 132 -5.73 -16.67 10.79
#